data_AF-A0A7X3RSH9-F1
#
_entry.id   AF-A0A7X3RSH9-F1
#
_cell.length_a   1.000
_cell.length_b   1.000
_cell.length_c   1.000
_cell.angle_alpha   90.00
_cell.angle_beta   90.00
_cell.angle_gamma   90.00
#
_symmetry.space_group_name_H-M   'P 1'
#
loop_
_entity.id
_entity.type
_entity.pdbx_description
1 polymer ?
#
loop_
_entity_poly.entity_id
_entity_poly.type
_entity_poly.pdbx_seq_one_letter_code
_entity_poly.pdbx_strand_id
1 'polypeptide(L)'
;MTAHYIYSGEQGQFCEGLYIDPNLLGTGLIWKIQGGYLQTKNRNANINGAIDDDESRLFELKKVDVETSIEWRLKTAETASIVPQFKMVGRIGFSQRDFMPVLGGLQPLSDPGSSPQARLVKGLGTKFKFYRVGLRVIYDDRDYKKPVRQLSHPSNYRFPGRIVTQFGDQFYFARDIGYPERGGFITLEGDWVTGPDRIEFYKIRAEAARYITLFWKNRILVLHARVDKVRSVGDGFVPYTELIQLGGNESARGYTRGYFRGQGALQFNVEYRYPIWDYSNVFLFWDEAQIFDHFGDLRWGGFHSSWGGGIAFRTEVGLLGKIKIGHSTANRFLIGFTMSQAF
;
A
#
# COMPACT_ATOMS: atom_id res chain seq x y z
N MET A 1 -14.48 -12.09 -17.54
CA MET A 1 -14.19 -10.88 -18.34
C MET A 1 -12.73 -10.51 -18.19
N THR A 2 -12.08 -10.04 -19.24
CA THR A 2 -10.73 -9.45 -19.21
C THR A 2 -10.87 -7.94 -19.27
N ALA A 3 -10.45 -7.24 -18.22
CA ALA A 3 -10.31 -5.79 -18.23
C ALA A 3 -8.83 -5.46 -18.43
N HIS A 4 -8.50 -4.72 -19.47
CA HIS A 4 -7.15 -4.23 -19.71
C HIS A 4 -7.14 -2.75 -19.36
N TYR A 5 -6.45 -2.40 -18.28
CA TYR A 5 -6.24 -1.03 -17.89
C TYR A 5 -4.85 -0.62 -18.32
N ILE A 6 -4.75 0.23 -19.34
CA ILE A 6 -3.51 0.95 -19.65
C ILE A 6 -3.65 2.31 -19.00
N TYR A 7 -2.86 2.55 -17.95
CA TYR A 7 -2.84 3.84 -17.28
C TYR A 7 -1.42 4.33 -17.08
N SER A 8 -1.22 5.61 -17.37
CA SER A 8 -0.04 6.33 -16.92
C SER A 8 -0.30 6.80 -15.50
N GLY A 9 0.46 6.27 -14.54
CA GLY A 9 0.31 6.60 -13.12
C GLY A 9 1.57 7.25 -12.56
N GLU A 10 1.51 7.69 -11.30
CA GLU A 10 2.65 8.24 -10.52
C GLU A 10 3.90 7.33 -10.50
N GLN A 11 3.76 6.10 -10.95
CA GLN A 11 4.80 5.10 -10.96
C GLN A 11 5.43 4.90 -12.35
N GLY A 12 4.96 5.49 -13.46
CA GLY A 12 5.32 5.13 -14.86
C GLY A 12 4.11 4.75 -15.75
N GLN A 13 4.37 4.20 -16.96
CA GLN A 13 3.32 3.63 -17.81
C GLN A 13 3.00 2.20 -17.36
N PHE A 14 1.78 1.98 -16.85
CA PHE A 14 1.29 0.68 -16.40
C PHE A 14 0.31 0.10 -17.42
N CYS A 15 0.50 -1.17 -17.72
CA CYS A 15 -0.53 -1.99 -18.34
C CYS A 15 -0.89 -3.08 -17.34
N GLU A 16 -2.09 -3.00 -16.76
CA GLU A 16 -2.67 -3.98 -15.87
C GLU A 16 -3.76 -4.75 -16.62
N GLY A 17 -3.46 -5.99 -17.00
CA GLY A 17 -4.46 -6.92 -17.51
C GLY A 17 -5.09 -7.69 -16.35
N LEU A 18 -6.35 -7.40 -16.04
CA LEU A 18 -7.17 -8.09 -15.05
C LEU A 18 -8.11 -9.10 -15.73
N TYR A 19 -7.81 -10.39 -15.62
CA TYR A 19 -8.79 -11.43 -15.97
C TYR A 19 -9.53 -11.89 -14.70
N ILE A 20 -10.86 -11.85 -14.74
CA ILE A 20 -11.75 -12.45 -13.73
C ILE A 20 -12.58 -13.52 -14.43
N ASP A 21 -12.48 -14.77 -13.97
CA ASP A 21 -13.29 -15.88 -14.48
C ASP A 21 -14.76 -15.70 -14.03
N PRO A 22 -15.72 -15.53 -14.96
CA PRO A 22 -17.12 -15.35 -14.62
C PRO A 22 -17.77 -16.60 -13.98
N ASN A 23 -17.23 -17.80 -14.21
CA ASN A 23 -17.79 -19.04 -13.66
C ASN A 23 -17.53 -19.20 -12.16
N LEU A 24 -16.57 -18.44 -11.62
CA LEU A 24 -16.27 -18.43 -10.19
C LEU A 24 -17.08 -17.36 -9.44
N LEU A 25 -17.76 -16.45 -10.15
CA LEU A 25 -18.58 -15.39 -9.55
C LEU A 25 -19.75 -16.01 -8.74
N GLY A 26 -19.86 -15.61 -7.47
CA GLY A 26 -20.89 -16.09 -6.54
C GLY A 26 -20.46 -17.24 -5.62
N THR A 27 -19.37 -17.95 -5.94
CA THR A 27 -18.85 -19.08 -5.14
C THR A 27 -18.06 -18.65 -3.90
N GLY A 28 -17.82 -17.34 -3.74
CA GLY A 28 -16.86 -16.80 -2.78
C GLY A 28 -15.40 -16.95 -3.22
N LEU A 29 -15.13 -17.66 -4.32
CA LEU A 29 -13.81 -17.76 -4.96
C LEU A 29 -13.68 -16.71 -6.05
N ILE A 30 -12.54 -16.03 -6.08
CA ILE A 30 -12.20 -15.03 -7.09
C ILE A 30 -10.81 -15.35 -7.60
N TRP A 31 -10.69 -15.66 -8.88
CA TRP A 31 -9.41 -15.81 -9.55
C TRP A 31 -9.05 -14.51 -10.28
N LYS A 32 -7.83 -14.04 -10.07
CA LYS A 32 -7.30 -12.79 -10.61
C LYS A 32 -5.90 -13.00 -11.15
N ILE A 33 -5.68 -12.56 -12.39
CA ILE A 33 -4.34 -12.42 -12.99
C ILE A 33 -4.05 -10.93 -13.16
N GLN A 34 -2.81 -10.53 -12.90
CA GLN A 34 -2.31 -9.16 -13.07
C GLN A 34 -0.93 -9.18 -13.71
N GLY A 35 -0.65 -8.19 -14.55
CA GLY A 35 0.67 -7.92 -15.11
C GLY A 35 1.03 -6.44 -14.94
N GLY A 36 2.32 -6.12 -14.99
CA GLY A 36 2.82 -4.76 -14.94
C GLY A 36 4.21 -4.63 -15.54
N TYR A 37 4.50 -3.47 -16.13
CA TYR A 37 5.81 -3.08 -16.62
C TYR A 37 6.15 -1.70 -16.08
N LEU A 38 7.43 -1.46 -15.79
CA LEU A 38 7.94 -0.17 -15.34
C LEU A 38 9.34 0.04 -15.92
N GLN A 39 9.64 1.26 -16.39
CA GLN A 39 11.00 1.74 -16.65
C GLN A 39 11.18 3.14 -16.05
N THR A 40 12.25 3.33 -15.28
CA THR A 40 12.56 4.62 -14.62
C THR A 40 14.06 4.79 -14.41
N LYS A 41 14.54 6.04 -14.34
CA LYS A 41 15.94 6.40 -14.10
C LYS A 41 16.21 6.96 -12.70
N ASN A 42 15.26 6.83 -11.77
CA ASN A 42 15.33 7.45 -10.44
C ASN A 42 15.56 6.40 -9.33
N ARG A 43 16.44 6.71 -8.36
CA ARG A 43 16.71 5.92 -7.14
C ARG A 43 15.45 5.55 -6.34
N ASN A 44 14.44 6.42 -6.33
CA ASN A 44 13.16 6.25 -5.63
C ASN A 44 12.06 5.66 -6.52
N ALA A 45 12.36 5.42 -7.80
CA ALA A 45 11.57 4.68 -8.78
C ALA A 45 10.05 4.83 -8.62
N ASN A 46 9.55 6.07 -8.47
CA ASN A 46 8.17 6.56 -8.58
C ASN A 46 8.20 8.11 -8.53
N ILE A 47 7.47 8.78 -9.43
CA ILE A 47 7.75 10.11 -10.03
C ILE A 47 7.58 11.36 -9.13
N ASN A 48 7.25 11.26 -7.84
CA ASN A 48 7.11 12.47 -7.01
C ASN A 48 7.86 12.35 -5.69
N GLY A 49 9.06 12.95 -5.62
CA GLY A 49 9.71 13.17 -4.33
C GLY A 49 11.20 13.45 -4.33
N ALA A 50 11.65 14.46 -5.08
CA ALA A 50 12.71 15.40 -4.72
C ALA A 50 13.00 16.29 -5.93
N ILE A 51 12.77 17.60 -5.83
CA ILE A 51 13.27 18.60 -6.78
C ILE A 51 14.80 18.81 -6.58
N ASP A 52 15.39 18.07 -5.63
CA ASP A 52 16.74 18.28 -5.11
C ASP A 52 17.45 16.94 -4.87
N ASP A 53 17.43 16.05 -5.88
CA ASP A 53 18.25 14.83 -5.87
C ASP A 53 19.46 15.03 -6.80
N ASP A 54 20.65 14.80 -6.27
CA ASP A 54 21.94 14.87 -6.96
C ASP A 54 21.95 13.91 -8.18
N GLU A 55 22.06 14.48 -9.40
CA GLU A 55 22.07 13.74 -10.67
C GLU A 55 23.16 12.66 -10.73
N SER A 56 24.21 12.78 -9.90
CA SER A 56 25.29 11.78 -9.80
C SER A 56 24.87 10.47 -9.12
N ARG A 57 23.64 10.34 -8.58
CA ARG A 57 23.18 9.18 -7.77
C ARG A 57 22.03 8.39 -8.39
N LEU A 58 21.83 8.52 -9.70
CA LEU A 58 20.71 7.91 -10.42
C LEU A 58 20.96 6.42 -10.75
N PHE A 59 19.89 5.62 -10.70
CA PHE A 59 19.87 4.22 -11.14
C PHE A 59 18.75 4.02 -12.16
N GLU A 60 19.01 3.25 -13.22
CA GLU A 60 17.97 2.79 -14.12
C GLU A 60 17.38 1.47 -13.60
N LEU A 61 16.05 1.41 -13.57
CA LEU A 61 15.30 0.26 -13.13
C LEU A 61 14.19 -0.05 -14.13
N LYS A 62 14.29 -1.22 -14.76
CA LYS A 62 13.18 -1.82 -15.51
C LYS A 62 12.60 -2.98 -14.72
N LYS A 63 11.28 -3.06 -14.64
CA LYS A 63 10.56 -4.13 -13.94
C LYS A 63 9.50 -4.72 -14.84
N VAL A 64 9.36 -6.03 -14.76
CA VAL A 64 8.19 -6.77 -15.24
C VAL A 64 7.69 -7.57 -14.06
N ASP A 65 6.39 -7.53 -13.80
CA ASP A 65 5.73 -8.30 -12.76
C ASP A 65 4.50 -8.98 -13.35
N VAL A 66 4.32 -10.27 -13.07
CA VAL A 66 3.12 -11.04 -13.42
C VAL A 66 2.72 -11.84 -12.19
N GLU A 67 1.47 -11.71 -11.76
CA GLU A 67 0.95 -12.40 -10.58
C GLU A 67 -0.41 -13.03 -10.90
N THR A 68 -0.61 -14.27 -10.44
CA THR A 68 -1.91 -14.93 -10.38
C THR A 68 -2.28 -15.14 -8.93
N SER A 69 -3.55 -14.94 -8.60
CA SER A 69 -4.05 -15.00 -7.23
C SER A 69 -5.45 -15.61 -7.17
N ILE A 70 -5.68 -16.44 -6.16
CA ILE A 70 -6.99 -17.02 -5.86
C ILE A 70 -7.38 -16.49 -4.48
N GLU A 71 -8.43 -15.67 -4.43
CA GLU A 71 -9.06 -15.18 -3.21
C GLU A 71 -10.26 -16.06 -2.87
N TRP A 72 -10.32 -16.53 -1.63
CA TRP A 72 -11.45 -17.23 -1.05
C TRP A 72 -12.07 -16.41 0.08
N ARG A 73 -13.36 -16.13 -0.04
CA ARG A 73 -14.20 -15.44 0.95
C ARG A 73 -15.06 -16.47 1.68
N LEU A 74 -14.98 -16.51 3.01
CA LEU A 74 -15.72 -17.49 3.82
C LEU A 74 -17.23 -17.21 3.89
N LYS A 75 -17.65 -15.96 3.69
CA LYS A 75 -19.08 -15.60 3.65
C LYS A 75 -19.44 -15.00 2.30
N THR A 76 -20.53 -15.46 1.72
CA THR A 76 -21.20 -14.76 0.62
C THR A 76 -22.42 -14.06 1.23
N ALA A 77 -22.62 -12.79 0.89
CA ALA A 77 -23.76 -12.01 1.35
C ALA A 77 -24.32 -11.22 0.17
N GLU A 78 -25.60 -10.89 0.25
CA GLU A 78 -26.23 -10.00 -0.72
C GLU A 78 -25.49 -8.66 -0.80
N THR A 79 -25.57 -8.06 -1.98
CA THR A 79 -24.89 -6.84 -2.40
C THR A 79 -24.99 -5.67 -1.41
N ALA A 80 -26.10 -5.56 -0.66
CA ALA A 80 -26.36 -4.48 0.30
C ALA A 80 -25.87 -4.77 1.74
N SER A 81 -25.43 -6.00 2.03
CA SER A 81 -25.15 -6.44 3.39
C SER A 81 -23.67 -6.35 3.73
N ILE A 82 -23.33 -5.49 4.70
CA ILE A 82 -21.97 -5.40 5.25
C ILE A 82 -21.80 -6.49 6.32
N VAL A 83 -21.02 -7.53 6.01
CA VAL A 83 -20.75 -8.64 6.96
C VAL A 83 -19.27 -8.73 7.33
N PRO A 84 -18.92 -9.10 8.58
CA PRO A 84 -17.55 -9.44 8.93
C PRO A 84 -17.07 -10.61 8.09
N GLN A 85 -15.91 -10.45 7.44
CA GLN A 85 -15.41 -11.38 6.45
C GLN A 85 -14.00 -11.85 6.79
N PHE A 86 -13.75 -13.14 6.57
CA PHE A 86 -12.41 -13.70 6.45
C PHE A 86 -12.12 -13.96 4.97
N LYS A 87 -10.94 -13.51 4.52
CA LYS A 87 -10.44 -13.77 3.18
C LYS A 87 -9.09 -14.47 3.26
N MET A 88 -8.88 -15.41 2.37
CA MET A 88 -7.58 -16.05 2.16
C MET A 88 -7.21 -15.86 0.69
N VAL A 89 -5.98 -15.42 0.42
CA VAL A 89 -5.50 -15.16 -0.94
C VAL A 89 -4.20 -15.91 -1.14
N GLY A 90 -4.24 -16.97 -1.94
CA GLY A 90 -3.04 -17.64 -2.44
C GLY A 90 -2.51 -16.89 -3.66
N ARG A 91 -1.19 -16.69 -3.75
CA ARG A 91 -0.56 -15.94 -4.84
C ARG A 91 0.65 -16.69 -5.38
N ILE A 92 0.81 -16.64 -6.69
CA ILE A 92 2.01 -17.09 -7.38
C ILE A 92 2.40 -16.00 -8.37
N GLY A 93 3.67 -15.63 -8.42
CA GLY A 93 4.14 -14.57 -9.30
C GLY A 93 5.52 -14.82 -9.89
N PHE A 94 5.77 -14.13 -10.99
CA PHE A 94 7.06 -14.01 -11.65
C PHE A 94 7.43 -12.54 -11.75
N SER A 95 8.69 -12.23 -11.49
CA SER A 95 9.23 -10.88 -11.57
C SER A 95 10.58 -10.88 -12.27
N GLN A 96 10.82 -9.85 -13.08
CA GLN A 96 12.13 -9.51 -13.63
C GLN A 96 12.51 -8.10 -13.20
N ARG A 97 13.79 -7.91 -12.88
CA ARG A 97 14.41 -6.62 -12.59
C ARG A 97 15.65 -6.45 -13.47
N ASP A 98 15.78 -5.27 -14.05
CA ASP A 98 16.99 -4.80 -14.74
C ASP A 98 17.44 -3.55 -13.98
N PHE A 99 18.43 -3.70 -13.11
CA PHE A 99 18.82 -2.65 -12.16
C PHE A 99 20.25 -2.20 -12.42
N MET A 100 20.42 -1.08 -13.12
CA MET A 100 21.69 -0.62 -13.68
C MET A 100 22.09 0.76 -13.13
N PRO A 101 23.40 1.02 -12.97
CA PRO A 101 23.87 2.36 -12.62
C PRO A 101 23.72 3.34 -13.79
N VAL A 102 23.42 4.60 -13.49
CA VAL A 102 23.61 5.73 -14.43
C VAL A 102 24.99 6.35 -14.14
N LEU A 103 25.68 6.88 -15.15
CA LEU A 103 27.02 7.49 -15.06
C LEU A 103 27.17 8.37 -13.78
N GLY A 104 28.19 8.09 -12.95
CA GLY A 104 28.42 8.75 -11.65
C GLY A 104 27.89 7.99 -10.41
N GLY A 105 27.02 6.99 -10.60
CA GLY A 105 26.14 6.37 -9.60
C GLY A 105 26.72 5.43 -8.52
N LEU A 106 27.97 5.60 -8.09
CA LEU A 106 28.58 4.75 -7.04
C LEU A 106 28.76 5.47 -5.69
N GLN A 107 27.99 6.53 -5.43
CA GLN A 107 28.01 7.14 -4.11
C GLN A 107 27.15 6.35 -3.11
N PRO A 108 27.66 6.05 -1.89
CA PRO A 108 26.89 5.40 -0.84
C PRO A 108 25.61 6.18 -0.49
N LEU A 109 24.54 5.46 -0.16
CA LEU A 109 23.32 6.09 0.35
C LEU A 109 23.62 6.72 1.71
N SER A 110 23.63 8.06 1.76
CA SER A 110 23.95 8.84 2.97
C SER A 110 22.72 9.32 3.74
N ASP A 111 21.51 9.06 3.23
CA ASP A 111 20.28 9.48 3.89
C ASP A 111 20.08 8.76 5.24
N PRO A 112 19.77 9.50 6.32
CA PRO A 112 19.61 8.91 7.65
C PRO A 112 18.43 7.91 7.74
N GLY A 113 17.46 7.95 6.83
CA GLY A 113 16.37 6.98 6.72
C GLY A 113 16.76 5.63 6.12
N SER A 114 17.99 5.46 5.62
CA SER A 114 18.48 4.21 5.04
C SER A 114 19.22 3.35 6.07
N SER A 115 18.75 2.11 6.26
CA SER A 115 19.45 1.07 7.06
C SER A 115 20.82 0.71 6.48
N PRO A 116 21.75 0.18 7.30
CA PRO A 116 23.03 -0.37 6.81
C PRO A 116 22.87 -1.33 5.63
N GLN A 117 21.90 -2.24 5.67
CA GLN A 117 21.66 -3.17 4.56
C GLN A 117 21.18 -2.47 3.28
N ALA A 118 20.40 -1.40 3.38
CA ALA A 118 19.98 -0.61 2.22
C ALA A 118 21.16 0.08 1.54
N ARG A 119 22.17 0.54 2.30
CA ARG A 119 23.36 1.21 1.77
C ARG A 119 24.25 0.31 0.93
N LEU A 120 24.11 -1.01 1.04
CA LEU A 120 24.85 -1.99 0.23
C LEU A 120 24.34 -2.08 -1.22
N VAL A 121 23.13 -1.59 -1.49
CA VAL A 121 22.51 -1.55 -2.84
C VAL A 121 22.64 -2.89 -3.60
N LYS A 122 22.41 -4.01 -2.89
CA LYS A 122 22.59 -5.37 -3.44
C LYS A 122 21.78 -5.58 -4.73
N GLY A 123 22.41 -6.18 -5.74
CA GLY A 123 21.82 -6.40 -7.06
C GLY A 123 21.99 -5.24 -8.06
N LEU A 124 22.68 -4.15 -7.69
CA LEU A 124 23.05 -3.11 -8.64
C LEU A 124 23.98 -3.65 -9.74
N GLY A 125 23.74 -3.22 -10.98
CA GLY A 125 24.49 -3.69 -12.16
C GLY A 125 24.08 -5.08 -12.63
N THR A 126 22.97 -5.63 -12.12
CA THR A 126 22.52 -6.98 -12.45
C THR A 126 21.09 -7.00 -12.96
N LYS A 127 20.83 -7.96 -13.86
CA LYS A 127 19.49 -8.31 -14.31
C LYS A 127 19.14 -9.65 -13.72
N PHE A 128 18.04 -9.71 -12.97
CA PHE A 128 17.64 -10.91 -12.26
C PHE A 128 16.15 -11.18 -12.38
N LYS A 129 15.80 -12.45 -12.23
CA LYS A 129 14.43 -12.97 -12.27
C LYS A 129 14.15 -13.70 -10.97
N PHE A 130 12.91 -13.70 -10.51
CA PHE A 130 12.51 -14.49 -9.36
C PHE A 130 11.03 -14.83 -9.43
N TYR A 131 10.68 -15.86 -8.70
CA TYR A 131 9.34 -16.36 -8.49
C TYR A 131 8.93 -16.09 -7.05
N ARG A 132 7.63 -15.87 -6.84
CA ARG A 132 7.04 -15.64 -5.54
C ARG A 132 5.90 -16.63 -5.33
N VAL A 133 5.84 -17.22 -4.15
CA VAL A 133 4.67 -17.94 -3.65
C VAL A 133 4.26 -17.29 -2.35
N GLY A 134 2.99 -16.93 -2.24
CA GLY A 134 2.50 -16.11 -1.15
C GLY A 134 1.13 -16.53 -0.64
N LEU A 135 0.90 -16.22 0.63
CA LEU A 135 -0.40 -16.32 1.27
C LEU A 135 -0.71 -15.01 1.99
N ARG A 136 -1.93 -14.51 1.81
CA ARG A 136 -2.49 -13.39 2.56
C ARG A 136 -3.78 -13.81 3.25
N VAL A 137 -3.90 -13.52 4.53
CA VAL A 137 -5.12 -13.73 5.32
C VAL A 137 -5.62 -12.37 5.79
N ILE A 138 -6.91 -12.11 5.62
CA ILE A 138 -7.55 -10.84 5.97
C ILE A 138 -8.78 -11.12 6.81
N TYR A 139 -8.89 -10.45 7.96
CA TYR A 139 -10.16 -10.26 8.65
C TYR A 139 -10.62 -8.82 8.48
N ASP A 140 -11.87 -8.60 8.09
CA ASP A 140 -12.41 -7.25 7.85
C ASP A 140 -13.84 -7.12 8.39
N ASP A 141 -13.98 -6.40 9.51
CA ASP A 141 -15.22 -6.03 10.16
C ASP A 141 -15.49 -4.52 10.06
N ARG A 142 -14.96 -3.83 9.04
CA ARG A 142 -15.27 -2.41 8.86
C ARG A 142 -16.76 -2.20 8.60
N ASP A 143 -17.38 -1.33 9.38
CA ASP A 143 -18.73 -0.85 9.12
C ASP A 143 -19.87 -1.91 9.05
N TYR A 144 -19.67 -3.12 9.57
CA TYR A 144 -20.71 -4.18 9.50
C TYR A 144 -21.96 -3.93 10.35
N LYS A 145 -21.85 -3.12 11.41
CA LYS A 145 -23.00 -2.81 12.27
C LYS A 145 -23.85 -1.73 11.61
N LYS A 146 -25.16 -1.69 11.88
CA LYS A 146 -25.99 -0.52 11.51
C LYS A 146 -25.58 0.70 12.33
N PRO A 147 -25.56 1.93 11.77
CA PRO A 147 -25.18 3.13 12.51
C PRO A 147 -26.07 3.29 13.75
N VAL A 148 -25.45 3.57 14.91
CA VAL A 148 -26.14 3.61 16.22
C VAL A 148 -26.99 4.88 16.36
N ARG A 149 -26.72 5.92 15.56
CA ARG A 149 -27.48 7.17 15.49
C ARG A 149 -27.73 7.54 14.03
N GLN A 150 -28.68 8.46 13.82
CA GLN A 150 -28.97 9.07 12.51
C GLN A 150 -27.65 9.34 11.77
N LEU A 151 -27.57 8.82 10.54
CA LEU A 151 -26.36 8.83 9.73
C LEU A 151 -25.75 10.22 9.75
N SER A 152 -24.44 10.29 10.02
CA SER A 152 -23.68 11.54 9.95
C SER A 152 -23.92 12.21 8.60
N HIS A 153 -23.76 11.42 7.53
CA HIS A 153 -24.02 11.77 6.14
C HIS A 153 -24.40 10.50 5.34
N PRO A 154 -25.59 10.43 4.71
CA PRO A 154 -26.07 9.23 4.01
C PRO A 154 -25.16 8.74 2.87
N SER A 155 -24.41 9.65 2.25
CA SER A 155 -23.42 9.35 1.22
C SER A 155 -22.34 8.37 1.70
N ASN A 156 -22.01 8.33 3.00
CA ASN A 156 -20.93 7.49 3.55
C ASN A 156 -21.20 5.98 3.47
N TYR A 157 -22.47 5.61 3.34
CA TYR A 157 -22.92 4.22 3.31
C TYR A 157 -23.80 3.92 2.08
N ARG A 158 -24.10 4.93 1.26
CA ARG A 158 -24.72 4.75 -0.07
C ARG A 158 -23.77 4.14 -1.09
N PHE A 159 -22.49 3.97 -0.74
CA PHE A 159 -21.52 3.25 -1.54
C PHE A 159 -21.85 1.75 -1.53
N PRO A 160 -22.43 1.18 -2.59
CA PRO A 160 -21.94 -0.13 -2.95
C PRO A 160 -20.44 0.04 -3.26
N GLY A 161 -19.62 -1.00 -3.04
CA GLY A 161 -18.16 -0.86 -3.18
C GLY A 161 -17.71 -0.34 -4.56
N ARG A 162 -16.40 -0.32 -4.79
CA ARG A 162 -15.87 -0.08 -6.14
C ARG A 162 -16.56 -1.06 -7.10
N ILE A 163 -17.26 -0.53 -8.13
CA ILE A 163 -17.94 -1.36 -9.15
C ILE A 163 -16.87 -2.29 -9.74
N VAL A 164 -16.99 -3.59 -9.50
CA VAL A 164 -16.23 -4.60 -10.24
C VAL A 164 -17.24 -5.46 -10.96
N THR A 165 -17.66 -4.93 -12.10
CA THR A 165 -18.30 -5.65 -13.19
C THR A 165 -19.71 -6.20 -12.88
N GLN A 166 -20.64 -5.81 -13.74
CA GLN A 166 -21.96 -6.40 -13.85
C GLN A 166 -21.84 -7.71 -14.66
N PHE A 167 -22.41 -8.81 -14.17
CA PHE A 167 -22.58 -10.05 -14.92
C PHE A 167 -24.06 -10.42 -14.94
N GLY A 168 -24.73 -10.20 -16.08
CA GLY A 168 -26.19 -10.27 -16.14
C GLY A 168 -26.83 -9.25 -15.20
N ASP A 169 -27.69 -9.71 -14.29
CA ASP A 169 -28.37 -8.87 -13.29
C ASP A 169 -27.60 -8.77 -11.95
N GLN A 170 -26.39 -9.34 -11.88
CA GLN A 170 -25.61 -9.43 -10.65
C GLN A 170 -24.44 -8.44 -10.64
N PHE A 171 -24.35 -7.66 -9.55
CA PHE A 171 -23.28 -6.69 -9.31
C PHE A 171 -22.32 -7.22 -8.26
N TYR A 172 -21.02 -7.29 -8.57
CA TYR A 172 -19.99 -7.74 -7.64
C TYR A 172 -19.13 -6.55 -7.18
N PHE A 173 -19.07 -6.34 -5.86
CA PHE A 173 -18.29 -5.26 -5.27
C PHE A 173 -17.00 -5.80 -4.65
N ALA A 174 -15.86 -5.30 -5.12
CA ALA A 174 -14.67 -5.28 -4.29
C ALA A 174 -14.89 -4.18 -3.25
N ARG A 175 -15.22 -4.59 -2.03
CA ARG A 175 -15.37 -3.72 -0.85
C ARG A 175 -14.08 -2.90 -0.67
N ASP A 176 -14.05 -1.70 -1.24
CA ASP A 176 -13.07 -0.67 -0.90
C ASP A 176 -13.82 0.42 -0.12
N ILE A 177 -13.99 0.18 1.19
CA ILE A 177 -14.54 1.21 2.06
C ILE A 177 -13.44 2.27 2.20
N GLY A 178 -13.48 3.26 1.32
CA GLY A 178 -12.47 4.33 1.29
C GLY A 178 -12.50 5.24 2.52
N TYR A 179 -13.60 5.23 3.28
CA TYR A 179 -13.77 6.08 4.46
C TYR A 179 -14.52 5.39 5.62
N PRO A 180 -13.93 4.36 6.26
CA PRO A 180 -14.63 3.63 7.31
C PRO A 180 -14.83 4.49 8.56
N GLU A 181 -15.98 4.34 9.23
CA GLU A 181 -16.29 5.09 10.46
C GLU A 181 -16.11 4.26 11.73
N ARG A 182 -16.14 2.93 11.59
CA ARG A 182 -16.03 1.98 12.71
C ARG A 182 -15.54 0.60 12.27
N GLY A 183 -15.23 -0.24 13.25
CA GLY A 183 -14.72 -1.59 13.01
C GLY A 183 -13.25 -1.52 12.63
N GLY A 184 -12.76 -2.48 11.86
CA GLY A 184 -11.35 -2.55 11.53
C GLY A 184 -11.01 -3.70 10.60
N PHE A 185 -9.72 -3.84 10.38
CA PHE A 185 -9.18 -4.99 9.66
C PHE A 185 -7.86 -5.43 10.25
N ILE A 186 -7.52 -6.69 10.00
CA ILE A 186 -6.20 -7.26 10.24
C ILE A 186 -5.82 -8.02 8.97
N THR A 187 -4.62 -7.75 8.46
CA THR A 187 -4.03 -8.43 7.32
C THR A 187 -2.71 -9.06 7.75
N LEU A 188 -2.54 -10.34 7.46
CA LEU A 188 -1.29 -11.06 7.60
C LEU A 188 -0.88 -11.57 6.22
N GLU A 189 0.37 -11.34 5.84
CA GLU A 189 0.90 -11.68 4.53
C GLU A 189 2.29 -12.27 4.68
N GLY A 190 2.53 -13.38 3.98
CA GLY A 190 3.82 -14.03 3.91
C GLY A 190 4.12 -14.45 2.47
N ASP A 191 5.33 -14.16 2.01
CA ASP A 191 5.82 -14.51 0.69
C ASP A 191 7.17 -15.21 0.82
N TRP A 192 7.31 -16.34 0.14
CA TRP A 192 8.60 -16.92 -0.18
C TRP A 192 8.98 -16.52 -1.60
N VAL A 193 10.19 -15.98 -1.74
CA VAL A 193 10.74 -15.55 -3.02
C VAL A 193 12.01 -16.33 -3.31
N THR A 194 12.10 -16.88 -4.51
CA THR A 194 13.24 -17.66 -4.98
C THR A 194 13.56 -17.34 -6.43
N GLY A 195 14.84 -17.33 -6.81
CA GLY A 195 15.28 -17.09 -8.16
C GLY A 195 16.73 -17.54 -8.39
N PRO A 196 17.22 -17.42 -9.63
CA PRO A 196 18.64 -17.60 -9.94
C PRO A 196 19.53 -16.64 -9.13
N ASP A 197 20.84 -16.90 -9.13
CA ASP A 197 21.85 -16.00 -8.54
C ASP A 197 21.74 -15.80 -7.01
N ARG A 198 21.28 -16.83 -6.29
CA ARG A 198 21.13 -16.82 -4.81
C ARG A 198 20.10 -15.80 -4.31
N ILE A 199 19.11 -15.45 -5.13
CA ILE A 199 17.97 -14.66 -4.68
C ILE A 199 17.02 -15.60 -3.95
N GLU A 200 17.06 -15.58 -2.62
CA GLU A 200 16.14 -16.33 -1.81
C GLU A 200 15.85 -15.60 -0.50
N PHE A 201 14.58 -15.29 -0.26
CA PHE A 201 14.16 -14.53 0.91
C PHE A 201 12.67 -14.72 1.24
N TYR A 202 12.33 -14.47 2.50
CA TYR A 202 10.95 -14.34 2.95
C TYR A 202 10.57 -12.88 3.11
N LYS A 203 9.35 -12.51 2.71
CA LYS A 203 8.71 -11.25 3.09
C LYS A 203 7.53 -11.56 4.01
N ILE A 204 7.39 -10.79 5.07
CA ILE A 204 6.27 -10.86 6.00
C ILE A 204 5.73 -9.45 6.18
N ARG A 205 4.41 -9.31 6.13
CA ARG A 205 3.71 -8.08 6.48
C ARG A 205 2.56 -8.39 7.41
N ALA A 206 2.43 -7.59 8.45
CA ALA A 206 1.24 -7.54 9.27
C ALA A 206 0.73 -6.10 9.34
N GLU A 207 -0.57 -5.92 9.18
CA GLU A 207 -1.20 -4.61 9.17
C GLU A 207 -2.54 -4.70 9.91
N ALA A 208 -2.83 -3.71 10.74
CA ALA A 208 -4.09 -3.63 11.44
C ALA A 208 -4.58 -2.19 11.50
N ALA A 209 -5.89 -2.00 11.37
CA ALA A 209 -6.54 -0.72 11.57
C ALA A 209 -7.80 -0.86 12.41
N ARG A 210 -8.06 0.14 13.25
CA ARG A 210 -9.32 0.29 13.98
C ARG A 210 -9.86 1.70 13.77
N TYR A 211 -11.15 1.76 13.46
CA TYR A 211 -11.93 2.98 13.31
C TYR A 211 -12.89 3.06 14.50
N ILE A 212 -12.87 4.18 15.19
CA ILE A 212 -13.58 4.38 16.45
C ILE A 212 -14.37 5.68 16.32
N THR A 213 -15.69 5.58 16.29
CA THR A 213 -16.55 6.76 16.38
C THR A 213 -16.54 7.30 17.80
N LEU A 214 -16.20 8.57 17.97
CA LEU A 214 -16.10 9.23 19.27
C LEU A 214 -17.47 9.70 19.79
N PHE A 215 -17.52 10.09 21.07
CA PHE A 215 -18.73 10.49 21.79
C PHE A 215 -19.40 11.78 21.26
N TRP A 216 -18.62 12.64 20.60
CA TRP A 216 -19.14 13.80 19.86
C TRP A 216 -19.53 13.38 18.43
N LYS A 217 -20.76 13.72 18.04
CA LYS A 217 -21.40 13.32 16.77
C LYS A 217 -20.41 13.41 15.59
N ASN A 218 -20.14 12.26 14.97
CA ASN A 218 -19.50 12.08 13.66
C ASN A 218 -17.96 12.20 13.61
N ARG A 219 -17.26 12.33 14.75
CA ARG A 219 -15.78 12.33 14.76
C ARG A 219 -15.25 10.92 14.79
N ILE A 220 -14.24 10.62 13.97
CA ILE A 220 -13.67 9.28 13.85
C ILE A 220 -12.20 9.35 14.24
N LEU A 221 -11.81 8.50 15.18
CA LEU A 221 -10.42 8.22 15.49
C LEU A 221 -10.01 6.94 14.75
N VAL A 222 -8.94 7.02 13.99
CA VAL A 222 -8.33 5.89 13.30
C VAL A 222 -7.01 5.59 13.96
N LEU A 223 -6.83 4.32 14.32
CA LEU A 223 -5.57 3.76 14.78
C LEU A 223 -5.11 2.77 13.73
N HIS A 224 -3.87 2.90 13.27
CA HIS A 224 -3.29 2.03 12.27
C HIS A 224 -1.88 1.64 12.68
N ALA A 225 -1.54 0.37 12.46
CA ALA A 225 -0.22 -0.16 12.71
C ALA A 225 0.16 -1.09 11.57
N ARG A 226 1.43 -1.02 11.17
CA ARG A 226 1.98 -1.84 10.10
C ARG A 226 3.40 -2.25 10.43
N VAL A 227 3.71 -3.51 10.23
CA VAL A 227 5.08 -4.04 10.27
C VAL A 227 5.37 -4.81 9.00
N ASP A 228 6.53 -4.54 8.43
CA ASP A 228 7.08 -5.24 7.28
C ASP A 228 8.45 -5.80 7.65
N LYS A 229 8.73 -7.01 7.16
CA LYS A 229 10.05 -7.61 7.29
C LYS A 229 10.40 -8.38 6.03
N VAL A 230 11.63 -8.23 5.57
CA VAL A 230 12.25 -9.10 4.57
C VAL A 230 13.54 -9.69 5.16
N ARG A 231 13.77 -10.97 4.90
CA ARG A 231 14.93 -11.71 5.42
C ARG A 231 15.40 -12.72 4.39
N SER A 232 16.70 -12.76 4.12
CA SER A 232 17.30 -13.77 3.25
C SER A 232 17.24 -15.17 3.86
N VAL A 233 17.25 -16.19 3.00
CA VAL A 233 17.34 -17.61 3.37
C VAL A 233 18.77 -18.09 3.13
N GLY A 234 19.39 -18.72 4.13
CA GLY A 234 20.77 -19.22 4.05
C GLY A 234 21.76 -18.14 3.57
N ASP A 235 22.58 -18.49 2.57
CA ASP A 235 23.55 -17.60 1.92
C ASP A 235 22.93 -16.74 0.80
N GLY A 236 21.60 -16.77 0.67
CA GLY A 236 20.87 -15.94 -0.26
C GLY A 236 20.89 -14.46 0.13
N PHE A 237 20.40 -13.60 -0.75
CA PHE A 237 20.29 -12.17 -0.45
C PHE A 237 18.96 -11.56 -0.90
N VAL A 238 18.66 -10.40 -0.29
CA VAL A 238 17.52 -9.55 -0.67
C VAL A 238 18.03 -8.43 -1.57
N PRO A 239 17.60 -8.35 -2.84
CA PRO A 239 17.96 -7.24 -3.71
C PRO A 239 17.44 -5.89 -3.17
N TYR A 240 18.17 -4.80 -3.44
CA TYR A 240 17.81 -3.44 -3.02
C TYR A 240 16.38 -3.06 -3.47
N THR A 241 15.98 -3.50 -4.65
CA THR A 241 14.65 -3.27 -5.23
C THR A 241 13.51 -3.91 -4.44
N GLU A 242 13.83 -4.90 -3.59
CA GLU A 242 12.86 -5.67 -2.81
C GLU A 242 12.84 -5.32 -1.32
N LEU A 243 13.74 -4.42 -0.89
CA LEU A 243 13.75 -3.85 0.46
C LEU A 243 12.46 -3.07 0.74
N ILE A 244 12.11 -3.01 2.03
CA ILE A 244 10.96 -2.27 2.52
C ILE A 244 11.23 -0.78 2.36
N GLN A 245 10.20 -0.06 1.93
CA GLN A 245 10.23 1.37 1.69
C GLN A 245 9.07 2.05 2.42
N LEU A 246 9.33 3.14 3.14
CA LEU A 246 8.30 4.03 3.71
C LEU A 246 8.47 5.46 3.20
N GLY A 247 7.48 6.31 3.49
CA GLY A 247 7.40 7.69 3.06
C GLY A 247 6.42 7.90 1.91
N GLY A 248 6.14 9.16 1.60
CA GLY A 248 5.19 9.58 0.57
C GLY A 248 3.77 9.73 1.09
N ASN A 249 2.78 9.41 0.25
CA ASN A 249 1.39 9.76 0.48
C ASN A 249 0.65 8.81 1.43
N GLU A 250 1.06 7.55 1.53
CA GLU A 250 0.30 6.49 2.19
C GLU A 250 1.00 5.92 3.43
N SER A 251 2.30 6.17 3.58
CA SER A 251 3.11 5.69 4.71
C SER A 251 4.07 6.78 5.16
N ALA A 252 4.28 6.94 6.47
CA ALA A 252 5.13 7.97 7.06
C ALA A 252 4.99 9.33 6.36
N ARG A 253 3.77 9.91 6.38
CA ARG A 253 3.44 11.14 5.64
C ARG A 253 4.30 12.30 6.13
N GLY A 254 4.66 13.22 5.23
CA GLY A 254 5.61 14.29 5.55
C GLY A 254 7.08 13.92 5.35
N TYR A 255 7.38 12.65 5.07
CA TYR A 255 8.64 12.21 4.48
C TYR A 255 8.47 12.02 2.97
N THR A 256 9.53 12.28 2.20
CA THR A 256 9.53 12.01 0.76
C THR A 256 9.39 10.51 0.51
N ARG A 257 8.82 10.13 -0.63
CA ARG A 257 8.63 8.71 -0.97
C ARG A 257 10.00 8.04 -1.03
N GLY A 258 10.19 6.99 -0.22
CA GLY A 258 11.44 6.24 -0.21
C GLY A 258 12.57 6.83 0.59
N TYR A 259 12.29 7.88 1.35
CA TYR A 259 13.19 8.39 2.39
C TYR A 259 13.70 7.26 3.29
N PHE A 260 12.76 6.42 3.74
CA PHE A 260 13.05 5.27 4.58
C PHE A 260 13.21 3.99 3.76
N ARG A 261 14.32 3.28 3.99
CA ARG A 261 14.57 2.01 3.31
C ARG A 261 15.36 1.01 4.14
N GLY A 262 14.90 -0.23 4.20
CA GLY A 262 15.63 -1.29 4.90
C GLY A 262 14.99 -2.66 4.87
N GLN A 263 15.52 -3.58 5.67
CA GLN A 263 15.00 -4.94 5.74
C GLN A 263 13.73 -5.03 6.57
N GLY A 264 13.49 -4.12 7.51
CA GLY A 264 12.28 -4.09 8.31
C GLY A 264 11.81 -2.66 8.53
N ALA A 265 10.50 -2.51 8.70
CA ALA A 265 9.88 -1.25 9.05
C ALA A 265 8.70 -1.47 10.00
N LEU A 266 8.58 -0.62 11.00
CA LEU A 266 7.45 -0.57 11.92
C LEU A 266 6.84 0.82 11.86
N GLN A 267 5.54 0.90 11.62
CA GLN A 267 4.81 2.15 11.48
C GLN A 267 3.57 2.13 12.38
N PHE A 268 3.32 3.27 13.02
CA PHE A 268 2.06 3.58 13.69
C PHE A 268 1.47 4.84 13.08
N ASN A 269 0.15 4.90 13.03
CA ASN A 269 -0.59 6.09 12.66
C ASN A 269 -1.78 6.28 13.59
N VAL A 270 -1.95 7.52 14.03
CA VAL A 270 -3.18 8.04 14.62
C VAL A 270 -3.75 9.09 13.67
N GLU A 271 -5.01 8.94 13.27
CA GLU A 271 -5.69 9.92 12.42
C GLU A 271 -7.04 10.30 13.02
N TYR A 272 -7.23 11.60 13.24
CA TYR A 272 -8.48 12.18 13.68
C TYR A 272 -9.22 12.79 12.48
N ARG A 273 -10.47 12.37 12.28
CA ARG A 273 -11.30 12.77 11.16
C ARG A 273 -12.51 13.55 11.63
N TYR A 274 -12.69 14.72 11.03
CA TYR A 274 -13.83 15.59 11.27
C TYR A 274 -14.62 15.80 9.96
N PRO A 275 -15.80 15.17 9.81
CA PRO A 275 -16.68 15.45 8.69
C PRO A 275 -17.21 16.87 8.81
N ILE A 276 -16.94 17.68 7.79
CA ILE A 276 -17.46 19.05 7.70
C ILE A 276 -18.76 19.05 6.89
N TRP A 277 -18.79 18.28 5.79
CA TRP A 277 -19.94 18.15 4.89
C TRP A 277 -20.12 16.70 4.42
N ASP A 278 -21.26 16.40 3.81
CA ASP A 278 -21.58 15.09 3.22
C ASP A 278 -20.53 14.58 2.24
N TYR A 279 -19.83 15.49 1.56
CA TYR A 279 -18.83 15.19 0.54
C TYR A 279 -17.40 15.55 0.95
N SER A 280 -17.17 16.00 2.20
CA SER A 280 -15.81 16.35 2.62
C SER A 280 -15.52 16.16 4.10
N ASN A 281 -14.25 15.89 4.41
CA ASN A 281 -13.79 15.76 5.78
C ASN A 281 -12.42 16.41 5.92
N VAL A 282 -12.21 17.12 7.03
CA VAL A 282 -10.87 17.47 7.49
C VAL A 282 -10.30 16.30 8.28
N PHE A 283 -9.01 16.07 8.16
CA PHE A 283 -8.31 15.10 8.98
C PHE A 283 -7.00 15.68 9.50
N LEU A 284 -6.63 15.26 10.70
CA LEU A 284 -5.33 15.49 11.33
C LEU A 284 -4.67 14.13 11.52
N PHE A 285 -3.38 14.05 11.32
CA PHE A 285 -2.64 12.80 11.48
C PHE A 285 -1.34 13.00 12.25
N TRP A 286 -0.93 11.92 12.91
CA TRP A 286 0.38 11.71 13.49
C TRP A 286 0.85 10.33 13.05
N ASP A 287 1.99 10.28 12.36
CA ASP A 287 2.67 9.05 11.96
C ASP A 287 3.98 8.89 12.75
N GLU A 288 4.27 7.66 13.14
CA GLU A 288 5.55 7.24 13.72
C GLU A 288 6.10 6.09 12.89
N ALA A 289 7.38 6.15 12.51
CA ALA A 289 8.00 5.08 11.73
C ALA A 289 9.43 4.79 12.18
N GLN A 290 9.80 3.53 12.28
CA GLN A 290 11.18 3.10 12.53
C GLN A 290 11.60 2.05 11.51
N ILE A 291 12.78 2.23 10.92
CA ILE A 291 13.44 1.24 10.08
C ILE A 291 14.42 0.41 10.92
N PHE A 292 14.50 -0.88 10.65
CA PHE A 292 15.34 -1.81 11.41
C PHE A 292 15.86 -2.97 10.56
N ASP A 293 17.03 -3.51 10.90
CA ASP A 293 17.58 -4.70 10.27
C ASP A 293 17.30 -5.96 11.10
N HIS A 294 17.13 -5.84 12.41
CA HIS A 294 16.70 -6.91 13.31
C HIS A 294 15.60 -6.38 14.24
N PHE A 295 14.67 -7.25 14.67
CA PHE A 295 13.60 -6.82 15.59
C PHE A 295 14.14 -6.29 16.92
N GLY A 296 15.34 -6.73 17.35
CA GLY A 296 16.02 -6.21 18.54
C GLY A 296 16.56 -4.78 18.40
N ASP A 297 16.63 -4.24 17.18
CA ASP A 297 17.07 -2.86 16.92
C ASP A 297 15.95 -1.83 17.19
N LEU A 298 14.71 -2.31 17.36
CA LEU A 298 13.55 -1.48 17.68
C LEU A 298 13.72 -0.84 19.06
N ARG A 299 13.52 0.47 19.13
CA ARG A 299 13.70 1.24 20.37
C ARG A 299 12.73 2.41 20.37
N TRP A 300 12.16 2.72 21.54
CA TRP A 300 11.19 3.80 21.68
C TRP A 300 11.70 5.17 21.19
N GLY A 301 12.98 5.48 21.40
CA GLY A 301 13.62 6.71 20.90
C GLY A 301 14.13 6.64 19.45
N GLY A 302 13.82 5.57 18.71
CA GLY A 302 14.28 5.35 17.33
C GLY A 302 13.21 5.65 16.29
N PHE A 303 12.02 6.05 16.71
CA PHE A 303 10.94 6.42 15.80
C PHE A 303 11.14 7.81 15.22
N HIS A 304 10.79 7.91 13.94
CA HIS A 304 10.72 9.14 13.19
C HIS A 304 9.27 9.60 13.13
N SER A 305 9.00 10.69 13.83
CA SER A 305 7.68 11.28 13.92
C SER A 305 7.40 12.20 12.74
N SER A 306 6.14 12.26 12.35
CA SER A 306 5.60 13.31 11.51
C SER A 306 4.14 13.57 11.84
N TRP A 307 3.67 14.76 11.54
CA TRP A 307 2.30 15.16 11.79
C TRP A 307 1.83 16.14 10.74
N GLY A 308 0.52 16.28 10.63
CA GLY A 308 -0.05 17.18 9.65
C GLY A 308 -1.56 17.06 9.56
N GLY A 309 -2.10 17.56 8.45
CA GLY A 309 -3.53 17.54 8.23
C GLY A 309 -3.88 17.75 6.77
N GLY A 310 -5.16 17.61 6.47
CA GLY A 310 -5.65 17.72 5.11
C GLY A 310 -7.16 17.72 5.00
N ILE A 311 -7.61 17.85 3.76
CA ILE A 311 -9.02 17.79 3.37
C ILE A 311 -9.18 16.63 2.39
N ALA A 312 -10.17 15.79 2.64
CA ALA A 312 -10.58 14.72 1.75
C ALA A 312 -11.93 15.07 1.11
N PHE A 313 -12.01 14.95 -0.21
CA PHE A 313 -13.22 15.14 -1.00
C PHE A 313 -13.72 13.80 -1.52
N ARG A 314 -15.03 13.57 -1.46
CA ARG A 314 -15.70 12.36 -1.92
C ARG A 314 -16.94 12.72 -2.74
N THR A 315 -17.28 11.87 -3.70
CA THR A 315 -18.55 11.89 -4.43
C THR A 315 -19.46 10.79 -3.87
N GLU A 316 -20.66 10.62 -4.45
CA GLU A 316 -21.53 9.48 -4.16
C GLU A 316 -20.96 8.13 -4.64
N VAL A 317 -19.97 8.15 -5.54
CA VAL A 317 -19.40 6.95 -6.17
C VAL A 317 -18.00 6.60 -5.65
N GLY A 318 -17.35 7.47 -4.87
CA GLY A 318 -16.08 7.15 -4.21
C GLY A 318 -15.34 8.36 -3.64
N LEU A 319 -14.13 8.12 -3.11
CA LEU A 319 -13.19 9.19 -2.80
C LEU A 319 -12.77 9.86 -4.11
N LEU A 320 -12.85 11.19 -4.21
CA LEU A 320 -12.37 11.94 -5.37
C LEU A 320 -10.87 12.23 -5.21
N GLY A 321 -10.50 12.72 -4.03
CA GLY A 321 -9.10 12.99 -3.72
C GLY A 321 -8.88 13.54 -2.33
N LYS A 322 -7.60 13.71 -2.00
CA LYS A 322 -7.12 14.26 -0.73
C LYS A 322 -6.02 15.28 -1.02
N ILE A 323 -6.07 16.40 -0.31
CA ILE A 323 -4.98 17.38 -0.24
C ILE A 323 -4.49 17.38 1.21
N LYS A 324 -3.18 17.31 1.41
CA LYS A 324 -2.57 17.25 2.75
C LYS A 324 -1.26 18.01 2.81
N ILE A 325 -0.95 18.49 4.00
CA ILE A 325 0.35 19.04 4.37
C ILE A 325 0.89 18.23 5.54
N GLY A 326 2.18 17.90 5.50
CA GLY A 326 2.89 17.18 6.56
C GLY A 326 4.20 17.87 6.93
N HIS A 327 4.51 17.86 8.22
CA HIS A 327 5.77 18.29 8.80
C HIS A 327 6.49 17.06 9.36
N SER A 328 7.81 16.97 9.16
CA SER A 328 8.65 15.89 9.68
C SER A 328 10.02 16.43 10.13
N THR A 329 10.84 15.60 10.78
CA THR A 329 12.20 16.01 11.14
C THR A 329 13.09 16.23 9.91
N ALA A 330 12.77 15.57 8.80
CA ALA A 330 13.52 15.68 7.54
C ALA A 330 13.02 16.84 6.66
N ASN A 331 11.73 17.16 6.71
CA ASN A 331 11.11 18.16 5.83
C ASN A 331 10.25 19.13 6.64
N ARG A 332 10.53 20.43 6.50
CA ARG A 332 9.77 21.48 7.18
C ARG A 332 8.30 21.49 6.77
N PHE A 333 8.01 21.43 5.47
CA PHE A 333 6.64 21.24 4.96
C PHE A 333 6.66 20.45 3.65
N LEU A 334 5.84 19.42 3.57
CA LEU A 334 5.62 18.63 2.37
C LEU A 334 4.12 18.64 2.04
N ILE A 335 3.79 19.09 0.83
CA ILE A 335 2.44 19.08 0.30
C ILE A 335 2.26 17.80 -0.52
N GLY A 336 1.22 17.04 -0.19
CA GLY A 336 0.83 15.84 -0.92
C GLY A 336 -0.58 15.99 -1.46
N PHE A 337 -0.80 15.45 -2.65
CA PHE A 337 -2.14 15.24 -3.19
C PHE A 337 -2.30 13.77 -3.57
N THR A 338 -3.53 13.28 -3.48
CA THR A 338 -3.87 11.93 -3.92
C THR A 338 -5.20 12.04 -4.63
N MET A 339 -5.28 11.62 -5.89
CA MET A 339 -6.54 11.54 -6.63
C MET A 339 -6.88 10.08 -6.85
N SER A 340 -8.11 9.70 -6.56
CA SER A 340 -8.62 8.40 -6.98
C SER A 340 -9.08 8.59 -8.42
N GLN A 341 -8.42 7.96 -9.39
CA GLN A 341 -8.95 7.89 -10.75
C GLN A 341 -10.15 6.92 -10.72
N ALA A 342 -11.36 7.48 -10.62
CA ALA A 342 -12.59 6.79 -10.94
C ALA A 342 -13.11 7.39 -12.25
N PHE A 343 -12.88 6.69 -13.35
CA PHE A 343 -13.66 6.85 -14.58
C PHE A 343 -14.11 5.47 -15.02
#